data_AF-A0A7S2VVK4-F1
#
_entry.id   AF-A0A7S2VVK4-F1
#
_cell.length_a   1.000
_cell.length_b   1.000
_cell.length_c   1.000
_cell.angle_alpha   90.00
_cell.angle_beta   90.00
_cell.angle_gamma   90.00
#
_symmetry.space_group_name_H-M   'P 1'
#
loop_
_entity.id
_entity.type
_entity.pdbx_description
1 polymer ?
#
loop_
_entity_poly.entity_id
_entity_poly.type
_entity_poly.pdbx_seq_one_letter_code
_entity_poly.pdbx_strand_id
1 'polypeptide(L)'
;GTFAGANTDVIQFDASGSYDPASPTASLSYAWTVANTNNGGQAVALSSTTDSKLTILSSVLDAGATYRVQVKVTSDIVIQGGSTREGTATQTLTILNRRVPILSPLSEIASRVNADDAFSVQMTSTNYADDALTYQWSVVS
;
A
#
# COMPACT_ATOMS: atom_id res chain seq x y z
N GLY A 1 26.29 -2.66 7.38
CA GLY A 1 25.59 -1.36 7.52
C GLY A 1 24.14 -1.59 7.20
N THR A 2 23.24 -1.19 8.08
CA THR A 2 21.79 -1.30 7.88
C THR A 2 21.34 -0.22 6.90
N PHE A 3 21.08 -0.59 5.65
CA PHE A 3 20.38 0.29 4.72
C PHE A 3 18.89 0.22 5.01
N ALA A 4 18.43 1.11 5.88
CA ALA A 4 17.02 1.47 5.96
C ALA A 4 16.75 2.42 4.79
N GLY A 5 16.38 1.85 3.63
CA GLY A 5 15.68 2.63 2.60
C GLY A 5 14.36 3.08 3.19
N ALA A 6 14.34 4.28 3.78
CA ALA A 6 13.09 4.91 4.18
C ALA A 6 12.33 5.23 2.90
N ASN A 7 11.37 4.40 2.54
CA ASN A 7 10.41 4.75 1.50
C ASN A 7 9.68 6.02 1.98
N THR A 8 10.01 7.16 1.40
CA THR A 8 9.40 8.47 1.71
C THR A 8 8.22 8.79 0.81
N ASP A 9 7.77 7.82 0.00
CA ASP A 9 6.64 8.01 -0.90
C ASP A 9 5.42 8.44 -0.12
N VAL A 10 4.72 9.42 -0.68
CA VAL A 10 3.55 10.05 -0.07
C VAL A 10 2.30 9.58 -0.81
N ILE A 11 1.34 9.07 -0.06
CA ILE A 11 0.02 8.69 -0.57
C ILE A 11 -0.98 9.73 -0.09
N GLN A 12 -1.72 10.34 -1.03
CA GLN A 12 -2.70 11.38 -0.73
C GLN A 12 -4.12 10.93 -1.06
N PHE A 13 -5.05 11.21 -0.15
CA PHE A 13 -6.49 11.09 -0.37
C PHE A 13 -7.12 12.48 -0.23
N ASP A 14 -8.04 12.80 -1.14
CA ASP A 14 -8.66 14.13 -1.21
C ASP A 14 -10.18 14.01 -1.12
N ALA A 15 -10.75 14.51 -0.01
CA ALA A 15 -12.19 14.61 0.21
C ALA A 15 -12.70 16.06 0.11
N SER A 16 -11.87 17.01 -0.35
CA SER A 16 -12.24 18.44 -0.44
C SER A 16 -13.37 18.72 -1.43
N GLY A 17 -13.66 17.80 -2.37
CA GLY A 17 -14.82 17.87 -3.26
C GLY A 17 -16.15 17.45 -2.61
N SER A 18 -16.15 17.09 -1.32
CA SER A 18 -17.38 16.75 -0.59
C SER A 18 -18.29 17.97 -0.46
N TYR A 19 -19.60 17.77 -0.54
CA TYR A 19 -20.60 18.82 -0.37
C TYR A 19 -21.89 18.23 0.22
N ASP A 20 -22.68 19.05 0.92
CA ASP A 20 -24.05 18.69 1.32
C ASP A 20 -25.01 19.15 0.21
N PRO A 21 -25.69 18.23 -0.50
CA PRO A 21 -26.58 18.60 -1.61
C PRO A 21 -27.81 19.40 -1.17
N ALA A 22 -28.21 19.32 0.11
CA ALA A 22 -29.32 20.12 0.62
C ALA A 22 -28.87 21.49 1.13
N SER A 23 -27.58 21.66 1.42
CA SER A 23 -27.01 22.92 1.89
C SER A 23 -25.62 23.13 1.32
N PRO A 24 -25.50 23.65 0.09
CA PRO A 24 -24.21 23.85 -0.58
C PRO A 24 -23.25 24.80 0.16
N THR A 25 -23.77 25.60 1.11
CA THR A 25 -22.98 26.53 1.94
C THR A 25 -22.60 25.95 3.30
N ALA A 26 -22.96 24.70 3.59
CA ALA A 26 -22.61 24.05 4.85
C ALA A 26 -21.08 23.94 4.99
N SER A 27 -20.57 24.23 6.19
CA SER A 27 -19.19 23.89 6.52
C SER A 27 -19.12 22.38 6.77
N LEU A 28 -18.05 21.75 6.29
CA LEU A 28 -17.85 20.31 6.47
C LEU A 28 -16.67 20.06 7.41
N SER A 29 -16.83 19.03 8.23
CA SER A 29 -15.78 18.47 9.07
C SER A 29 -15.45 17.05 8.62
N TYR A 30 -14.20 16.64 8.79
CA TYR A 30 -13.68 15.36 8.33
C TYR A 30 -13.16 14.53 9.50
N ALA A 31 -13.28 13.22 9.40
CA ALA A 31 -12.68 12.27 10.32
C ALA A 31 -12.15 11.06 9.55
N TRP A 32 -10.82 11.02 9.39
CA TRP A 32 -10.13 9.94 8.70
C TRP A 32 -9.77 8.80 9.65
N THR A 33 -9.94 7.57 9.17
CA THR A 33 -9.43 6.36 9.80
C THR A 33 -8.72 5.50 8.77
N VAL A 34 -7.60 4.91 9.16
CA VAL A 34 -6.84 3.97 8.33
C VAL A 34 -6.51 2.75 9.17
N ALA A 35 -6.84 1.57 8.66
CA ALA A 35 -6.67 0.32 9.38
C ALA A 35 -6.05 -0.76 8.49
N ASN A 36 -5.03 -1.45 9.01
CA ASN A 36 -4.45 -2.63 8.37
C ASN A 36 -5.45 -3.79 8.48
N THR A 37 -6.00 -4.22 7.35
CA THR A 37 -7.02 -5.29 7.30
C THR A 37 -6.43 -6.69 7.50
N ASN A 38 -5.13 -6.87 7.23
CA ASN A 38 -4.43 -8.13 7.49
C ASN A 38 -4.14 -8.34 8.99
N ASN A 39 -3.95 -7.25 9.75
CA ASN A 39 -3.59 -7.29 11.18
C ASN A 39 -4.80 -7.02 12.10
N GLY A 40 -5.97 -7.59 11.78
CA GLY A 40 -7.16 -7.46 12.63
C GLY A 40 -7.74 -6.04 12.72
N GLY A 41 -7.42 -5.16 11.77
CA GLY A 41 -7.90 -3.78 11.76
C GLY A 41 -7.06 -2.81 12.59
N GLN A 42 -5.79 -3.13 12.84
CA GLN A 42 -4.89 -2.25 13.60
C GLN A 42 -4.82 -0.85 12.95
N ALA A 43 -5.02 0.19 13.76
CA ALA A 43 -5.03 1.57 13.28
C ALA A 43 -3.61 2.04 12.90
N VAL A 44 -3.52 2.79 11.80
CA VAL A 44 -2.30 3.49 11.39
C VAL A 44 -2.27 4.85 12.07
N ALA A 45 -1.10 5.23 12.62
CA ALA A 45 -0.91 6.57 13.16
C ALA A 45 -0.86 7.60 12.02
N LEU A 46 -1.79 8.55 12.03
CA LEU A 46 -1.92 9.59 11.02
C LEU A 46 -1.45 10.94 11.58
N SER A 47 -0.80 11.76 10.75
CA SER A 47 -0.34 13.11 11.12
C SER A 47 -1.49 14.10 11.27
N SER A 48 -2.62 13.86 10.58
CA SER A 48 -3.86 14.60 10.71
C SER A 48 -5.03 13.68 10.40
N THR A 49 -6.14 13.84 11.11
CA THR A 49 -7.39 13.10 10.89
C THR A 49 -8.58 14.00 10.56
N THR A 50 -8.41 15.32 10.63
CA THR A 50 -9.51 16.30 10.52
C THR A 50 -9.47 17.15 9.27
N ASP A 51 -8.37 17.10 8.52
CA ASP A 51 -8.24 17.85 7.28
C ASP A 51 -9.05 17.22 6.15
N SER A 52 -9.45 18.03 5.17
CA SER A 52 -10.12 17.55 3.95
C SER A 52 -9.22 16.69 3.06
N LYS A 53 -7.90 16.73 3.31
CA LYS A 53 -6.90 15.92 2.61
C LYS A 53 -6.10 15.11 3.63
N LEU A 54 -5.98 13.82 3.38
CA LEU A 54 -5.15 12.92 4.18
C LEU A 54 -3.83 12.65 3.44
N THR A 55 -2.72 12.77 4.16
CA THR A 55 -1.38 12.43 3.68
C THR A 55 -0.84 11.29 4.53
N ILE A 56 -0.46 10.18 3.89
CA ILE A 56 0.13 9.01 4.54
C ILE A 56 1.54 8.82 3.98
N LEU A 57 2.53 8.71 4.87
CA LEU A 57 3.87 8.28 4.48
C LEU A 57 3.89 6.76 4.29
N SER A 58 4.40 6.29 3.17
CA SER A 58 4.52 4.85 2.90
C SER A 58 5.35 4.11 3.95
N SER A 59 6.26 4.79 4.66
CA SER A 59 7.06 4.24 5.76
C SER A 59 6.25 3.75 6.97
N VAL A 60 5.00 4.20 7.14
CA VAL A 60 4.11 3.71 8.22
C VAL A 60 3.23 2.54 7.78
N LEU A 61 3.41 2.06 6.55
CA LEU A 61 2.64 0.97 5.96
C LEU A 61 3.51 -0.28 5.77
N ASP A 62 2.92 -1.43 6.02
CA ASP A 62 3.55 -2.73 5.93
C ASP A 62 3.54 -3.21 4.48
N ALA A 63 4.71 -3.63 3.99
CA ALA A 63 4.83 -4.22 2.67
C ALA A 63 4.01 -5.52 2.58
N GLY A 64 3.18 -5.66 1.55
CA GLY A 64 2.29 -6.81 1.37
C GLY A 64 0.93 -6.69 2.07
N ALA A 65 0.71 -5.64 2.86
CA ALA A 65 -0.54 -5.44 3.55
C ALA A 65 -1.57 -4.68 2.71
N THR A 66 -2.83 -4.85 3.09
CA THR A 66 -3.99 -4.14 2.56
C THR A 66 -4.60 -3.31 3.68
N TYR A 67 -4.84 -2.03 3.38
CA TYR A 67 -5.40 -1.04 4.26
C TYR A 67 -6.79 -0.62 3.82
N ARG A 68 -7.67 -0.43 4.80
CA ARG A 68 -8.93 0.28 4.61
C ARG A 68 -8.71 1.73 5.01
N VAL A 69 -8.95 2.65 4.08
CA VAL A 69 -8.95 4.10 4.31
C VAL A 69 -10.41 4.55 4.28
N GLN A 70 -10.86 5.19 5.35
CA GLN A 70 -12.23 5.67 5.47
C GLN A 70 -12.22 7.14 5.88
N VAL A 71 -13.11 7.93 5.27
CA VAL A 71 -13.40 9.29 5.70
C VAL A 71 -14.88 9.39 6.05
N LYS A 72 -15.16 9.93 7.24
CA LYS A 72 -16.47 10.41 7.60
C LYS A 72 -16.50 11.92 7.40
N VAL A 73 -17.54 12.40 6.73
CA VAL A 73 -17.75 13.83 6.48
C VAL A 73 -19.05 14.24 7.17
N THR A 74 -18.99 15.27 8.02
CA THR A 74 -20.14 15.75 8.78
C THR A 74 -20.40 17.23 8.45
N SER A 75 -21.63 17.52 8.06
CA SER A 75 -22.16 18.87 7.82
C SER A 75 -22.43 19.59 9.15
N ASP A 76 -22.13 20.89 9.21
CA ASP A 76 -22.45 21.74 10.37
C ASP A 76 -23.94 22.10 10.47
N ILE A 77 -24.71 21.82 9.42
CA ILE A 77 -26.15 22.07 9.40
C ILE A 77 -26.88 20.99 10.18
N VAL A 78 -27.59 21.44 11.21
CA VAL A 78 -28.47 20.62 12.02
C VAL A 78 -29.86 20.59 11.40
N ILE A 79 -30.37 19.42 11.09
CA ILE A 79 -31.75 19.25 10.61
C ILE A 79 -32.74 19.28 11.78
N GLN A 80 -34.02 19.56 11.49
CA GLN A 80 -35.09 19.47 12.50
C GLN A 80 -35.07 18.06 13.14
N GLY A 81 -34.78 18.01 14.44
CA GLY A 81 -34.48 16.76 15.17
C GLY A 81 -33.11 16.74 15.84
N GLY A 82 -32.24 17.73 15.58
CA GLY A 82 -30.98 17.91 16.32
C GLY A 82 -29.79 17.12 15.77
N SER A 83 -29.95 16.42 14.65
CA SER A 83 -28.86 15.66 14.01
C SER A 83 -28.18 16.47 12.91
N THR A 84 -26.87 16.28 12.76
CA THR A 84 -26.12 16.73 11.59
C THR A 84 -26.21 15.70 10.46
N ARG A 85 -26.02 16.13 9.22
CA ARG A 85 -25.95 15.23 8.06
C ARG A 85 -24.54 14.67 7.92
N GLU A 86 -24.44 13.37 7.68
CA GLU A 86 -23.15 12.67 7.61
C GLU A 86 -23.07 11.79 6.36
N GLY A 87 -21.86 11.71 5.79
CA GLY A 87 -21.51 10.81 4.70
C GLY A 87 -20.24 10.03 5.04
N THR A 88 -20.06 8.88 4.42
CA THR A 88 -18.84 8.08 4.58
C THR A 88 -18.39 7.55 3.23
N ALA A 89 -17.09 7.65 2.96
CA ALA A 89 -16.44 7.00 1.83
C ALA A 89 -15.35 6.06 2.31
N THR A 90 -15.16 4.94 1.61
CA THR A 90 -14.16 3.92 1.92
C THR A 90 -13.37 3.57 0.68
N GLN A 91 -12.05 3.50 0.81
CA GLN A 91 -11.11 3.08 -0.23
C GLN A 91 -10.23 1.96 0.28
N THR A 92 -9.92 1.00 -0.59
CA THR A 92 -8.93 -0.04 -0.34
C THR A 92 -7.58 0.37 -0.93
N LEU A 93 -6.52 0.24 -0.15
CA LEU A 93 -5.13 0.48 -0.54
C LEU A 93 -4.31 -0.79 -0.32
N THR A 94 -3.71 -1.35 -1.36
CA THR A 94 -2.85 -2.54 -1.26
C THR A 94 -1.39 -2.14 -1.48
N ILE A 95 -0.55 -2.45 -0.51
CA ILE A 95 0.90 -2.24 -0.58
C ILE A 95 1.52 -3.53 -1.08
N LEU A 96 2.16 -3.48 -2.24
CA LEU A 96 2.79 -4.66 -2.83
C LEU A 96 4.06 -5.01 -2.06
N ASN A 97 4.22 -6.29 -1.68
CA ASN A 97 5.46 -6.78 -1.09
C ASN A 97 6.51 -7.03 -2.17
N ARG A 98 7.22 -5.97 -2.58
CA ARG A 98 8.21 -6.06 -3.66
C ARG A 98 9.61 -6.50 -3.22
N ARG A 99 9.75 -7.03 -1.98
CA ARG A 99 11.01 -7.60 -1.45
C ARG A 99 11.24 -9.07 -1.81
N VAL A 100 10.27 -9.74 -2.46
CA VAL A 100 10.45 -11.11 -2.93
C VAL A 100 11.22 -11.09 -4.26
N PRO A 101 12.42 -11.68 -4.34
CA PRO A 101 13.15 -11.77 -5.60
C PRO A 101 12.41 -12.69 -6.56
N ILE A 102 12.21 -12.26 -7.80
CA ILE A 102 11.67 -13.10 -8.86
C ILE A 102 12.86 -13.62 -9.67
N LEU A 103 13.00 -14.94 -9.78
CA LEU A 103 13.96 -15.58 -10.68
C LEU A 103 13.30 -15.81 -12.04
N SER A 104 13.95 -15.35 -13.10
CA SER A 104 13.54 -15.59 -14.48
C SER A 104 14.65 -16.32 -15.23
N PRO A 105 14.40 -17.51 -15.80
CA PRO A 105 15.39 -18.16 -16.65
C PRO A 105 15.58 -17.32 -17.93
N LEU A 106 16.85 -17.03 -18.26
CA LEU A 106 17.21 -16.37 -19.52
C LEU A 106 17.33 -17.37 -20.68
N SER A 107 17.53 -18.65 -20.35
CA SER A 107 17.69 -19.74 -21.30
C SER A 107 16.77 -20.91 -20.93
N GLU A 108 16.29 -21.62 -21.94
CA GLU A 108 15.62 -22.91 -21.75
C GLU A 108 16.61 -23.88 -21.08
N ILE A 109 16.20 -24.49 -19.96
CA ILE A 109 17.04 -25.47 -19.27
C ILE A 109 17.04 -26.74 -20.12
N ALA A 110 18.16 -27.04 -20.76
CA ALA A 110 18.31 -28.27 -21.53
C ALA A 110 18.04 -29.48 -20.63
N SER A 111 17.06 -30.30 -20.99
CA SER A 111 16.68 -31.50 -20.22
C SER A 111 17.63 -32.68 -20.45
N ARG A 112 18.53 -32.59 -21.44
CA ARG A 112 19.51 -33.61 -21.80
C ARG A 112 20.81 -32.93 -22.23
N VAL A 113 21.91 -33.32 -21.59
CA VAL A 113 23.28 -32.93 -21.93
C VAL A 113 24.08 -34.21 -22.16
N ASN A 114 25.00 -34.23 -23.11
CA ASN A 114 25.89 -35.39 -23.25
C ASN A 114 26.95 -35.37 -22.16
N ALA A 115 27.57 -36.52 -21.91
CA ALA A 115 28.75 -36.58 -21.05
C ALA A 115 29.83 -35.65 -21.62
N ASP A 116 30.51 -34.93 -20.72
CA ASP A 116 31.60 -33.98 -21.03
C ASP A 116 31.20 -32.69 -21.78
N ASP A 117 29.92 -32.49 -22.10
CA ASP A 117 29.42 -31.22 -22.62
C ASP A 117 29.36 -30.16 -21.51
N ALA A 118 29.89 -28.98 -21.80
CA ALA A 118 29.70 -27.81 -20.94
C ALA A 118 28.25 -27.29 -21.06
N PHE A 119 27.57 -27.15 -19.93
CA PHE A 119 26.21 -26.60 -19.86
C PHE A 119 26.17 -25.36 -18.96
N SER A 120 25.47 -24.32 -19.41
CA SER A 120 25.30 -23.07 -18.66
C SER A 120 23.81 -22.78 -18.49
N VAL A 121 23.38 -22.56 -17.25
CA VAL A 121 22.07 -22.00 -16.93
C VAL A 121 22.25 -20.53 -16.60
N GLN A 122 21.56 -19.68 -17.36
CA GLN A 122 21.51 -18.25 -17.08
C GLN A 122 20.16 -17.90 -16.46
N MET A 123 20.19 -17.17 -15.36
CA MET A 123 19.02 -16.62 -14.70
C MET A 123 19.24 -15.13 -14.47
N THR A 124 18.17 -14.35 -14.63
CA THR A 124 18.10 -13.00 -14.08
C THR A 124 17.24 -13.01 -12.84
N SER A 125 17.49 -12.03 -11.99
CA SER A 125 16.57 -11.72 -10.91
C SER A 125 16.31 -10.23 -10.88
N THR A 126 15.14 -9.88 -10.36
CA THR A 126 14.77 -8.51 -10.09
C THR A 126 14.16 -8.42 -8.70
N ASN A 127 14.59 -7.44 -7.92
CA ASN A 127 13.88 -6.91 -6.76
C ASN A 127 13.73 -5.39 -6.92
N TYR A 128 12.75 -4.80 -6.24
CA TYR A 128 12.47 -3.35 -6.32
C TYR A 128 13.06 -2.56 -5.14
N ALA A 129 13.68 -3.24 -4.18
CA ALA A 129 14.55 -2.61 -3.20
C ALA A 129 15.96 -2.91 -3.69
N ASP A 130 16.88 -1.94 -3.70
CA ASP A 130 18.32 -2.12 -4.00
C ASP A 130 19.06 -3.08 -3.02
N ASP A 131 18.34 -4.04 -2.45
CA ASP A 131 18.82 -5.11 -1.59
C ASP A 131 19.69 -6.07 -2.42
N ALA A 132 20.89 -6.38 -1.92
CA ALA A 132 21.73 -7.39 -2.53
C ALA A 132 21.02 -8.75 -2.51
N LEU A 133 20.99 -9.42 -3.67
CA LEU A 133 20.42 -10.76 -3.81
C LEU A 133 21.49 -11.82 -3.64
N THR A 134 21.23 -12.80 -2.79
CA THR A 134 22.07 -13.99 -2.62
C THR A 134 21.49 -15.14 -3.44
N TYR A 135 22.32 -15.77 -4.26
CA TYR A 135 21.93 -16.91 -5.09
C TYR A 135 22.52 -18.20 -4.52
N GLN A 136 21.71 -19.25 -4.45
CA GLN A 136 22.15 -20.59 -4.09
C GLN A 136 21.73 -21.56 -5.19
N TRP A 137 22.69 -22.34 -5.66
CA TRP A 137 22.45 -23.44 -6.58
C TRP A 137 22.57 -24.75 -5.80
N SER A 138 21.63 -25.67 -6.02
CA SER A 138 21.74 -27.06 -5.56
C SER A 138 21.46 -28.00 -6.71
N VAL A 139 22.24 -29.08 -6.78
CA VAL A 139 21.92 -30.23 -7.62
C VAL A 139 21.12 -31.17 -6.74
N VAL A 140 19.90 -31.48 -7.15
CA VAL A 140 19.07 -32.47 -6.48
C VAL A 140 19.28 -33.80 -7.19
N SER A 141 19.86 -34.78 -6.48
CA SER A 141 20.07 -36.15 -6.93
C SER A 141 18.97 -37.08 -6.43
#